data_AF-A0A9I9CC50-F1
#
_entry.id   AF-A0A9I9CC50-F1
#
_cell.length_a   1.000
_cell.length_b   1.000
_cell.length_c   1.000
_cell.angle_alpha   90.00
_cell.angle_beta   90.00
_cell.angle_gamma   90.00
#
_symmetry.space_group_name_H-M   'P 1'
#
loop_
_entity.id
_entity.type
_entity.pdbx_description
1 polymer ?
#
loop_
_entity_poly.entity_id
_entity_poly.type
_entity_poly.pdbx_seq_one_letter_code
_entity_poly.pdbx_strand_id
1 'polypeptide(L)' 'IDLQVELQYQHEYAGISTGIGPTANPIVNFAGVIGNEKLSLGIDLSFDTASGNITKLNAGLSYTHSNLIAALTL' A
#
# COMPACT_ATOMS: atom_id res chain seq x y z
N ILE A 1 9.14 2.45 -22.33
CA ILE A 1 9.69 2.68 -20.97
C ILE A 1 8.50 3.03 -20.12
N ASP A 2 8.09 2.14 -19.21
CA ASP A 2 7.14 2.51 -18.15
C ASP A 2 7.93 3.27 -17.08
N LEU A 3 7.64 4.56 -16.93
CA LEU A 3 8.21 5.37 -15.86
C LEU A 3 7.20 5.37 -14.71
N GLN A 4 7.66 5.09 -13.49
CA GLN A 4 6.87 5.21 -12.27
C GLN A 4 7.68 6.02 -11.25
N VAL A 5 7.04 6.99 -10.62
CA VAL A 5 7.62 7.74 -9.50
C VAL A 5 6.94 7.27 -8.24
N GLU A 6 7.72 6.90 -7.23
CA GLU A 6 7.22 6.42 -5.94
C GLU A 6 7.82 7.23 -4.79
N LEU A 7 6.96 7.61 -3.85
CA LEU A 7 7.31 8.24 -2.59
C LEU A 7 6.97 7.28 -1.46
N GLN A 8 7.96 6.95 -0.64
CA GLN A 8 7.78 6.14 0.55
C GLN A 8 8.19 6.94 1.78
N TYR A 9 7.34 6.96 2.79
CA TYR A 9 7.61 7.51 4.10
C TYR A 9 7.42 6.41 5.14
N GLN A 10 8.46 6.16 5.93
CA GLN A 10 8.45 5.13 6.96
C GLN A 10 8.78 5.75 8.32
N HIS A 11 7.95 5.43 9.29
CA HIS A 11 8.10 5.72 10.70
C HIS A 11 7.95 4.38 11.46
N GLU A 12 8.45 4.32 12.69
CA GLU A 12 8.55 3.08 13.49
C GLU A 12 7.26 2.24 13.54
N TYR A 13 6.09 2.88 13.44
CA TYR A 13 4.78 2.26 13.55
C TYR A 13 3.81 2.62 12.41
N ALA A 14 4.30 3.33 11.39
CA ALA A 14 3.48 3.76 10.28
C ALA A 14 4.32 3.87 9.01
N GLY A 15 3.82 3.33 7.91
CA GLY A 15 4.41 3.48 6.59
C GLY A 15 3.36 3.98 5.63
N ILE A 16 3.71 4.93 4.78
CA ILE A 16 2.87 5.37 3.68
C ILE A 16 3.71 5.27 2.42
N SER A 17 3.15 4.70 1.38
CA SER A 17 3.71 4.75 0.04
C SER A 17 2.68 5.27 -0.94
N THR A 18 3.14 6.06 -1.89
CA THR A 18 2.32 6.51 -3.00
C THR A 18 3.15 6.53 -4.26
N GLY A 19 2.56 6.13 -5.37
CA GLY A 19 3.23 6.10 -6.66
C GLY A 19 2.33 6.61 -7.76
N ILE A 20 2.93 7.19 -8.79
CA ILE A 20 2.26 7.59 -10.01
C ILE A 20 3.02 7.08 -11.23
N GLY A 21 2.32 6.41 -12.13
CA GLY A 21 2.83 6.04 -13.44
C GLY A 21 2.36 7.06 -14.48
N PRO A 22 3.18 8.02 -14.94
CA PRO A 22 2.85 8.94 -16.04
C PRO A 22 2.83 8.21 -17.39
N THR A 23 1.86 7.32 -17.58
CA THR A 23 1.57 6.65 -18.85
C THR A 23 0.34 7.30 -19.51
N ALA A 24 -0.08 6.82 -20.68
CA ALA A 24 -1.29 7.30 -21.35
C ALA A 24 -2.58 7.15 -20.50
N ASN A 25 -2.58 6.24 -19.52
CA ASN A 25 -3.63 6.11 -18.50
C ASN A 25 -2.95 6.22 -17.12
N PRO A 26 -2.94 7.41 -16.49
CA PRO A 26 -2.19 7.59 -15.26
C PRO A 26 -2.85 6.82 -14.12
N ILE A 27 -2.11 5.86 -13.57
CA ILE A 27 -2.52 5.11 -12.38
C ILE A 27 -1.79 5.70 -11.18
N VAL A 28 -2.56 6.00 -10.13
CA VAL A 28 -2.05 6.41 -8.83
C VAL A 28 -2.19 5.25 -7.86
N ASN A 29 -1.08 4.80 -7.30
CA ASN A 29 -1.06 3.79 -6.26
C ASN A 29 -0.91 4.49 -4.90
N PHE A 30 -1.61 3.97 -3.91
CA PHE A 30 -1.49 4.42 -2.53
C PHE A 30 -1.54 3.20 -1.62
N ALA A 31 -0.56 3.07 -0.74
CA ALA A 31 -0.60 2.11 0.34
C ALA A 31 -0.26 2.79 1.66
N GLY A 32 -0.87 2.30 2.72
CA GLY A 32 -0.66 2.78 4.08
C GLY A 32 -0.67 1.60 5.02
N VAL A 33 0.28 1.57 5.95
CA VAL A 33 0.35 0.61 7.03
C VAL A 33 0.47 1.36 8.35
N ILE A 34 -0.27 0.93 9.35
CA ILE A 34 -0.14 1.39 10.73
C ILE A 34 -0.08 0.18 11.65
N GLY A 35 0.65 0.27 12.74
CA GLY A 35 0.79 -0.87 13.62
C GLY A 35 1.59 -0.58 14.87
N ASN A 36 2.06 -1.65 15.48
CA ASN A 36 3.01 -1.67 16.56
C ASN A 36 3.93 -2.88 16.38
N GLU A 37 4.76 -3.14 17.38
CA GLU A 37 5.67 -4.29 17.45
C GLU A 37 5.03 -5.67 17.20
N LYS A 38 3.72 -5.81 17.42
CA LYS A 38 3.00 -7.11 17.35
C LYS A 38 1.90 -7.16 16.32
N LEU A 39 1.28 -6.05 15.96
CA LEU A 39 0.13 -6.02 15.05
C LEU A 39 0.28 -4.89 14.06
N SER A 40 0.06 -5.16 12.78
CA SER A 40 -0.06 -4.13 11.75
C SER A 40 -1.30 -4.34 10.89
N LEU A 41 -1.85 -3.22 10.43
CA LEU A 41 -2.99 -3.09 9.55
C LEU A 41 -2.55 -2.27 8.35
N GLY A 42 -2.82 -2.77 7.15
CA GLY A 42 -2.44 -2.14 5.91
C GLY A 42 -3.59 -2.04 4.92
N ILE A 43 -3.50 -1.06 4.04
CA ILE A 43 -4.33 -0.96 2.84
C ILE A 43 -3.41 -0.70 1.65
N ASP A 44 -3.79 -1.20 0.49
CA ASP A 44 -3.13 -0.95 -0.80
C ASP A 44 -4.22 -0.75 -1.85
N LEU A 45 -4.29 0.44 -2.42
CA LEU A 45 -5.29 0.79 -3.42
C LEU A 45 -4.63 1.39 -4.67
N SER A 46 -5.31 1.23 -5.79
CA SER A 46 -4.92 1.84 -7.07
C SER A 46 -6.10 2.55 -7.67
N PHE A 47 -5.86 3.78 -8.12
CA PHE A 47 -6.85 4.67 -8.70
C PHE A 47 -6.45 4.98 -10.14
N ASP A 48 -7.33 4.66 -11.08
CA ASP A 48 -7.19 5.06 -12.47
C ASP A 48 -7.77 6.45 -12.65
N THR A 49 -6.89 7.42 -12.88
CA THR A 49 -7.30 8.83 -13.06
C THR A 49 -7.99 9.10 -14.39
N ALA A 50 -7.84 8.21 -15.39
CA ALA A 50 -8.50 8.36 -16.69
C ALA A 50 -9.98 7.97 -16.61
N SER A 51 -10.31 6.89 -15.90
CA SER A 51 -11.70 6.43 -15.72
C SER A 51 -12.35 6.91 -14.42
N GLY A 52 -11.56 7.44 -13.48
CA GLY A 52 -12.02 7.87 -12.15
C GLY A 52 -12.39 6.72 -11.22
N ASN A 53 -11.93 5.49 -11.49
CA ASN A 53 -12.29 4.29 -10.75
C ASN A 53 -11.16 3.77 -9.88
N ILE A 54 -11.52 3.12 -8.77
CA ILE A 54 -10.60 2.30 -7.99
C ILE A 54 -10.45 0.96 -8.69
N THR A 55 -9.25 0.65 -9.19
CA THR A 55 -8.95 -0.58 -9.94
C THR A 55 -8.41 -1.69 -9.05
N LYS A 56 -7.90 -1.34 -7.87
CA LYS A 56 -7.38 -2.27 -6.86
C LYS A 56 -7.71 -1.73 -5.48
N LEU A 57 -8.13 -2.61 -4.59
CA LEU A 57 -8.33 -2.32 -3.17
C LEU A 57 -8.04 -3.59 -2.38
N ASN A 58 -6.88 -3.61 -1.73
CA ASN A 58 -6.44 -4.69 -0.88
C ASN A 58 -6.38 -4.21 0.57
N ALA A 59 -6.68 -5.12 1.49
CA ALA A 59 -6.52 -4.90 2.93
C ALA A 59 -5.60 -5.97 3.51
N GLY A 60 -4.72 -5.56 4.42
CA GLY A 60 -3.73 -6.42 5.06
C GLY A 60 -3.83 -6.35 6.58
N LEU A 61 -3.61 -7.48 7.23
CA LEU A 61 -3.39 -7.60 8.67
C LEU A 61 -2.17 -8.49 8.86
N SER A 62 -1.24 -8.09 9.73
CA SER A 62 -0.18 -8.99 10.18
C SER A 62 -0.05 -8.96 11.69
N TYR A 63 0.22 -10.12 12.27
CA TYR A 63 0.52 -10.32 13.68
C TYR A 63 1.89 -10.98 13.80
N THR A 64 2.77 -10.37 14.59
CA THR A 64 4.14 -10.81 14.82
C THR A 64 4.34 -11.12 16.31
N HIS A 65 4.80 -12.33 16.58
CA HIS A 65 5.25 -12.77 17.90
C HIS A 65 6.59 -13.50 17.75
N SER A 66 7.31 -13.69 18.85
CA SER A 66 8.68 -14.23 18.85
C SER A 66 8.82 -15.61 18.19
N ASN A 67 7.74 -16.38 18.11
CA ASN A 67 7.71 -17.73 17.54
C ASN A 67 6.71 -17.90 16.38
N LEU A 68 5.97 -16.85 15.99
CA LEU A 68 4.91 -16.93 14.99
C LEU A 68 4.69 -15.59 14.30
N ILE A 69 4.60 -15.63 12.97
CA ILE A 69 4.05 -14.53 12.17
C ILE A 69 2.82 -15.06 11.46
N ALA A 70 1.69 -14.38 11.63
CA ALA A 70 0.44 -14.66 10.93
C ALA A 70 0.06 -13.44 10.10
N ALA A 71 -0.35 -13.63 8.85
CA ALA A 71 -0.79 -12.54 8.00
C ALA A 71 -2.03 -12.93 7.20
N LEU A 72 -2.88 -11.95 6.96
CA LEU A 72 -4.06 -12.06 6.12
C LEU A 72 -4.06 -10.89 5.14
N THR A 73 -4.34 -11.18 3.87
CA THR A 73 -4.55 -10.17 2.84
C THR A 73 -5.84 -10.50 2.10
N LEU A 74 -6.66 -9.49 1.89
CA LEU A 74 -7.92 -9.55 1.16
C LEU A 74 -7.83 -8.68 -0.08
#